data_AF-A0A970JCL7-F1
#
_entry.id   AF-A0A970JCL7-F1
#
_cell.length_a   1.000
_cell.length_b   1.000
_cell.length_c   1.000
_cell.angle_alpha   90.00
_cell.angle_beta   90.00
_cell.angle_gamma   90.00
#
_symmetry.space_group_name_H-M   'P 1'
#
loop_
_entity.id
_entity.type
_entity.pdbx_description
1 polymer ?
#
loop_
_entity_poly.entity_id
_entity_poly.type
_entity_poly.pdbx_seq_one_letter_code
_entity_poly.pdbx_strand_id
1 'polypeptide(L)'
;GGYDGAERQIILFGEGSFPIDLLKITHFDKDNFLSHRDYLGALTSLGIEREILGDIIVKENEAYVFVMSHMTDFIINNLIKVKNENVKVSKIEDFGVLPKLEFVKIQGTVQSLRLDSIVALFARSSRQNALELIMANKVFLNYIEAKKPSSLVKDGDIISVRGFGKGIINVGDYSRKGRIFVTINKYV
;
A
#
# COMPACT_ATOMS: atom_id res chain seq x y z
N GLY A 1 2.85 -6.98 9.52
CA GLY A 1 2.58 -5.65 10.06
C GLY A 1 1.41 -5.73 11.02
N GLY A 2 1.10 -4.63 11.70
CA GLY A 2 0.02 -4.57 12.68
C GLY A 2 -1.36 -4.21 12.09
N TYR A 3 -1.60 -4.48 10.81
CA TYR A 3 -2.89 -4.19 10.16
C TYR A 3 -3.13 -5.10 8.95
N ASP A 4 -4.39 -5.17 8.52
CA ASP A 4 -4.78 -5.96 7.36
C ASP A 4 -4.21 -5.39 6.05
N GLY A 5 -3.66 -6.24 5.21
CA GLY A 5 -3.01 -5.84 3.96
C GLY A 5 -1.60 -5.23 4.10
N ALA A 6 -0.97 -5.29 5.28
CA ALA A 6 0.42 -4.87 5.48
C ALA A 6 1.38 -5.56 4.50
N GLU A 7 2.25 -4.77 3.85
CA GLU A 7 3.20 -5.27 2.87
C GLU A 7 4.41 -5.91 3.54
N ARG A 8 4.90 -5.32 4.64
CA ARG A 8 5.97 -5.90 5.46
C ARG A 8 5.39 -6.72 6.60
N GLN A 9 5.73 -8.01 6.61
CA GLN A 9 5.18 -8.99 7.56
C GLN A 9 6.29 -9.67 8.36
N ILE A 10 5.96 -10.01 9.61
CA ILE A 10 6.80 -10.82 10.49
C ILE A 10 6.08 -12.13 10.70
N ILE A 11 6.83 -13.22 10.65
CA ILE A 11 6.36 -14.56 10.97
C ILE A 11 6.94 -14.90 12.33
N LEU A 12 6.07 -15.28 13.27
CA LEU A 12 6.46 -15.78 14.58
C LEU A 12 6.36 -17.31 14.57
N PHE A 13 7.45 -17.97 14.95
CA PHE A 13 7.44 -19.42 15.19
C PHE A 13 7.31 -19.67 16.70
N GLY A 14 6.25 -20.36 17.12
CA GLY A 14 5.96 -20.65 18.53
C GLY A 14 4.94 -19.71 19.15
N GLU A 15 4.86 -19.74 20.49
CA GLU A 15 3.94 -18.90 21.26
C GLU A 15 4.60 -17.57 21.64
N GLY A 16 3.83 -16.48 21.61
CA GLY A 16 4.31 -15.15 22.00
C GLY A 16 3.51 -14.02 21.36
N SER A 17 3.90 -12.78 21.67
CA SER A 17 3.41 -11.59 20.98
C SER A 17 4.36 -11.19 19.85
N PHE A 18 3.82 -10.55 18.82
CA PHE A 18 4.66 -9.94 17.79
C PHE A 18 5.40 -8.74 18.41
N PRO A 19 6.74 -8.64 18.23
CA PRO A 19 7.52 -7.55 18.82
C PRO A 19 7.42 -6.28 17.96
N ILE A 20 6.20 -5.85 17.63
CA ILE A 20 5.96 -4.67 16.79
C ILE A 20 5.30 -3.56 17.60
N ASP A 21 5.83 -2.36 17.44
CA ASP A 21 5.22 -1.13 17.96
C ASP A 21 4.83 -0.22 16.80
N LEU A 22 3.83 0.63 17.05
CA LEU A 22 3.42 1.67 16.12
C LEU A 22 3.87 3.03 16.64
N LEU A 23 4.65 3.75 15.85
CA LEU A 23 5.05 5.12 16.15
C LEU A 23 4.25 6.09 15.29
N LYS A 24 3.74 7.14 15.94
CA LYS A 24 3.20 8.32 15.27
C LYS A 24 4.26 9.42 15.27
N ILE A 25 4.56 9.94 14.10
CA ILE A 25 5.47 11.05 13.85
C ILE A 25 4.62 12.21 13.35
N THR A 26 4.65 13.35 14.03
CA THR A 26 3.89 14.55 13.65
C THR A 26 4.85 15.70 13.44
N HIS A 27 4.78 16.39 12.31
CA HIS A 27 5.46 17.67 12.11
C HIS A 27 4.50 18.85 12.31
N PHE A 28 5.08 20.01 12.63
CA PHE A 28 4.34 21.19 13.06
C PHE A 28 3.81 22.04 11.90
N ASP A 29 4.52 22.07 10.77
CA ASP A 29 4.06 22.78 9.58
C ASP A 29 3.00 21.95 8.84
N LYS A 30 1.75 22.40 8.85
CA LYS A 30 0.63 21.69 8.21
C LYS A 30 0.58 21.87 6.69
N ASP A 31 1.26 22.88 6.15
CA ASP A 31 1.24 23.20 4.73
C ASP A 31 2.37 22.50 3.96
N ASN A 32 3.34 21.93 4.69
CA ASN A 32 4.40 21.13 4.10
C ASN A 32 3.99 19.66 3.95
N PHE A 33 4.21 19.08 2.78
CA PHE A 33 3.91 17.68 2.51
C PHE A 33 5.21 16.87 2.47
N LEU A 34 5.44 16.09 3.53
CA LEU A 34 6.54 15.11 3.57
C LEU A 34 6.07 13.79 2.95
N SER A 35 6.86 13.25 2.03
CA SER A 35 6.56 11.98 1.38
C SER A 35 7.04 10.79 2.22
N HIS A 36 6.56 9.58 1.90
CA HIS A 36 7.10 8.33 2.46
C HIS A 36 8.63 8.27 2.37
N ARG A 37 9.23 8.76 1.26
CA ARG A 37 10.68 8.72 1.07
C ARG A 37 11.42 9.62 2.05
N ASP A 38 10.82 10.73 2.45
CA ASP A 38 11.42 11.66 3.41
C ASP A 38 11.51 11.02 4.80
N TYR A 39 10.43 10.39 5.28
CA TYR A 39 10.43 9.67 6.56
C TYR A 39 11.38 8.48 6.56
N LEU A 40 11.36 7.68 5.49
CA LEU A 40 12.29 6.56 5.35
C LEU A 40 13.75 7.04 5.37
N GLY A 41 14.06 8.11 4.63
CA GLY A 41 15.39 8.71 4.59
C GLY A 41 15.85 9.15 5.97
N ALA A 42 15.00 9.86 6.71
CA ALA A 42 15.32 10.31 8.07
C ALA A 42 15.58 9.13 9.02
N LEU A 43 14.73 8.11 9.02
CA LEU A 43 14.93 6.91 9.85
C LEU A 43 16.24 6.18 9.50
N THR A 44 16.53 5.99 8.21
CA THR A 44 17.78 5.33 7.79
C THR A 44 19.02 6.17 8.11
N SER A 45 18.91 7.51 8.12
CA SER A 45 20.02 8.40 8.50
C SER A 45 20.41 8.30 9.98
N LEU A 46 19.52 7.79 10.83
CA LEU A 46 19.81 7.44 12.22
C LEU A 46 20.55 6.09 12.36
N GLY A 47 20.89 5.43 11.24
CA GLY A 47 21.52 4.12 11.24
C GLY A 47 20.55 2.95 11.42
N ILE A 48 19.24 3.20 11.29
CA ILE A 48 18.22 2.16 11.44
C ILE A 48 18.13 1.35 10.15
N GLU A 49 18.32 0.03 10.27
CA GLU A 49 18.21 -0.91 9.17
C GLU A 49 16.76 -1.08 8.69
N ARG A 50 16.56 -1.40 7.40
CA ARG A 50 15.19 -1.50 6.85
C ARG A 50 14.43 -2.71 7.37
N GLU A 51 15.14 -3.72 7.87
CA GLU A 51 14.61 -4.93 8.50
C GLU A 51 13.88 -4.59 9.81
N ILE A 52 14.31 -3.54 10.50
CA ILE A 52 13.69 -3.03 11.72
C ILE A 52 12.39 -2.28 11.44
N LEU A 53 12.29 -1.69 10.24
CA LEU A 53 11.16 -0.86 9.82
C LEU A 53 10.11 -1.69 9.09
N GLY A 54 8.85 -1.53 9.49
CA GLY A 54 7.67 -2.00 8.78
C GLY A 54 7.14 -0.94 7.81
N ASP A 55 5.84 -1.00 7.56
CA ASP A 55 5.18 -0.06 6.64
C ASP A 55 5.17 1.37 7.22
N ILE A 56 5.29 2.36 6.34
CA ILE A 56 5.20 3.79 6.66
C ILE A 56 3.95 4.33 5.98
N ILE A 57 2.98 4.77 6.77
CA ILE A 57 1.71 5.32 6.29
C ILE A 57 1.73 6.82 6.55
N VAL A 58 1.74 7.61 5.49
CA VAL A 58 1.76 9.08 5.59
C VAL A 58 0.35 9.62 5.36
N LYS A 59 -0.11 10.51 6.24
CA LYS A 59 -1.36 11.24 6.08
C LYS A 59 -1.19 12.67 6.57
N GLU A 60 -1.38 13.63 5.64
CA GLU A 60 -1.29 15.06 5.94
C GLU A 60 0.05 15.39 6.63
N ASN A 61 0.00 15.96 7.85
CA ASN A 61 1.17 16.33 8.63
C ASN A 61 1.66 15.24 9.60
N GLU A 62 1.20 14.01 9.41
CA GLU A 62 1.48 12.87 10.26
C GLU A 62 1.99 11.67 9.45
N ALA A 63 2.83 10.86 10.08
CA ALA A 63 3.21 9.55 9.58
C ALA A 63 3.13 8.50 10.69
N TYR A 64 2.78 7.29 10.29
CA TYR A 64 2.64 6.13 11.16
C TYR A 64 3.64 5.09 10.68
N VAL A 65 4.53 4.66 11.57
CA VAL A 65 5.63 3.75 11.23
C VAL A 65 5.59 2.55 12.16
N PHE A 66 5.50 1.36 11.56
CA PHE A 66 5.71 0.12 12.31
C PHE A 66 7.20 -0.10 12.53
N VAL A 67 7.58 -0.48 13.74
CA VAL A 67 8.98 -0.71 14.12
C VAL A 67 9.10 -1.94 15.01
N MET A 68 10.27 -2.55 15.06
CA MET A 68 10.57 -3.55 16.08
C MET A 68 10.60 -2.89 17.46
N SER A 69 9.89 -3.44 18.45
CA SER A 69 9.67 -2.82 19.76
C SER A 69 10.97 -2.44 20.50
N HIS A 70 12.07 -3.15 20.25
CA HIS A 70 13.37 -2.82 20.87
C HIS A 70 13.99 -1.50 20.37
N MET A 71 13.50 -0.95 19.24
CA MET A 71 13.97 0.32 18.67
C MET A 71 13.05 1.50 18.96
N THR A 72 11.91 1.26 19.62
CA THR A 72 10.89 2.27 19.93
C THR A 72 11.47 3.48 20.67
N ASP A 73 12.13 3.26 21.81
CA ASP A 73 12.66 4.35 22.63
C ASP A 73 13.81 5.09 21.93
N PHE A 74 14.62 4.37 21.16
CA PHE A 74 15.68 4.99 20.38
C PHE A 74 15.09 5.96 19.35
N ILE A 75 14.08 5.56 18.60
CA ILE A 75 13.46 6.40 17.57
C ILE A 75 12.76 7.60 18.22
N ILE A 76 12.02 7.38 19.32
CA ILE A 76 11.32 8.47 20.03
C ILE A 76 12.30 9.55 20.48
N ASN A 77 13.47 9.16 21.00
CA ASN A 77 14.43 10.09 21.56
C ASN A 77 15.35 10.76 20.51
N ASN A 78 15.55 10.14 19.34
CA ASN A 78 16.56 10.60 18.38
C ASN A 78 15.98 11.16 17.08
N LEU A 79 14.76 10.79 16.69
CA LEU A 79 14.13 11.34 15.48
C LEU A 79 13.52 12.72 15.77
N ILE A 80 14.38 13.74 15.69
CA ILE A 80 14.00 15.14 15.97
C ILE A 80 13.55 15.86 14.71
N LYS A 81 14.04 15.44 13.54
CA LYS A 81 13.85 16.15 12.28
C LYS A 81 13.63 15.20 11.10
N VAL A 82 12.70 15.54 10.22
CA VAL A 82 12.51 14.89 8.92
C VAL A 82 12.66 15.95 7.85
N LYS A 83 13.67 15.80 6.98
CA LYS A 83 14.08 16.84 6.02
C LYS A 83 14.38 18.17 6.74
N ASN A 84 13.53 19.19 6.53
CA ASN A 84 13.68 20.50 7.14
C ASN A 84 12.72 20.73 8.32
N GLU A 85 11.83 19.79 8.61
CA GLU A 85 10.79 19.92 9.61
C GLU A 85 11.14 19.26 10.94
N ASN A 86 10.90 19.97 12.04
CA ASN A 86 10.95 19.36 13.37
C ASN A 86 9.74 18.45 13.55
N VAL A 87 9.97 17.29 14.16
CA VAL A 87 8.94 16.29 14.40
C VAL A 87 8.84 15.94 15.87
N LYS A 88 7.66 15.49 16.27
CA LYS A 88 7.41 14.83 17.55
C LYS A 88 7.05 13.38 17.28
N VAL A 89 7.67 12.47 18.03
CA VAL A 89 7.40 11.04 17.93
C VAL A 89 6.73 10.56 19.22
N SER A 90 5.71 9.70 19.08
CA SER A 90 5.05 9.05 20.20
C SER A 90 4.63 7.63 19.83
N LYS A 91 4.71 6.70 20.78
CA LYS A 91 4.14 5.36 20.63
C LYS A 91 2.61 5.42 20.67
N ILE A 92 1.97 4.62 19.82
CA ILE A 92 0.53 4.40 19.77
C ILE A 92 0.25 2.95 20.17
N GLU A 93 -0.58 2.76 21.19
CA GLU A 93 -0.98 1.42 21.66
C GLU A 93 -2.14 0.83 20.86
N ASP A 94 -3.06 1.68 20.35
CA ASP A 94 -4.22 1.24 19.57
C ASP A 94 -3.97 1.38 18.06
N PHE A 95 -3.78 0.25 17.38
CA PHE A 95 -3.58 0.23 15.93
C PHE A 95 -4.84 0.59 15.14
N GLY A 96 -6.02 0.62 15.78
CA GLY A 96 -7.26 1.12 15.18
C GLY A 96 -7.24 2.61 14.86
N VAL A 97 -6.26 3.36 15.41
CA VAL A 97 -6.03 4.79 15.12
C VAL A 97 -5.39 5.01 13.74
N LEU A 98 -4.88 3.94 13.11
CA LEU A 98 -4.29 4.06 11.78
C LEU A 98 -5.27 4.73 10.80
N PRO A 99 -4.80 5.68 9.99
CA PRO A 99 -5.63 6.23 8.95
C PRO A 99 -6.12 5.09 8.06
N LYS A 100 -7.43 5.02 7.85
CA LYS A 100 -8.00 4.05 6.91
C LYS A 100 -7.30 4.23 5.58
N LEU A 101 -6.84 3.12 5.00
CA LEU A 101 -6.33 3.09 3.63
C LEU A 101 -7.33 3.81 2.74
N GLU A 102 -6.93 4.96 2.20
CA GLU A 102 -7.76 5.70 1.27
C GLU A 102 -7.61 5.03 -0.08
N PHE A 103 -8.76 4.70 -0.68
CA PHE A 103 -8.80 4.07 -1.98
C PHE A 103 -9.35 5.04 -3.00
N VAL A 104 -8.65 5.20 -4.11
CA VAL A 104 -9.27 5.77 -5.31
C VAL A 104 -10.06 4.66 -5.99
N LYS A 105 -11.39 4.78 -5.98
CA LYS A 105 -12.27 3.86 -6.69
C LYS A 105 -12.14 4.06 -8.20
N ILE A 106 -11.77 3.00 -8.91
CA ILE A 106 -11.82 2.93 -10.36
C ILE A 106 -12.95 1.98 -10.72
N GLN A 107 -14.02 2.50 -11.33
CA GLN A 107 -15.23 1.74 -11.60
C GLN A 107 -15.50 1.65 -13.10
N GLY A 108 -16.05 0.53 -13.54
CA GLY A 108 -16.48 0.35 -14.91
C GLY A 108 -17.19 -0.98 -15.13
N THR A 109 -17.45 -1.30 -16.40
CA THR A 109 -18.00 -2.59 -16.78
C THR A 109 -17.11 -3.30 -17.78
N VAL A 110 -16.92 -4.60 -17.60
CA VAL A 110 -16.15 -5.46 -18.51
C VAL A 110 -17.05 -6.53 -19.12
N GLN A 111 -16.69 -7.03 -20.31
CA GLN A 111 -17.42 -8.16 -20.92
C GLN A 111 -17.09 -9.50 -20.27
N SER A 112 -15.91 -9.61 -19.66
CA SER A 112 -15.44 -10.81 -18.96
C SER A 112 -14.35 -10.42 -17.97
N LEU A 113 -14.13 -11.26 -16.96
CA LEU A 113 -13.09 -11.09 -15.93
C LEU A 113 -11.69 -11.48 -16.43
N ARG A 114 -11.40 -11.21 -17.71
CA ARG A 114 -10.05 -11.45 -18.26
C ARG A 114 -9.09 -10.40 -17.76
N LEU A 115 -7.85 -10.80 -17.47
CA LEU A 115 -6.79 -9.92 -17.00
C LEU A 115 -6.61 -8.68 -17.89
N ASP A 116 -6.54 -8.84 -19.22
CA ASP A 116 -6.42 -7.70 -20.16
C ASP A 116 -7.52 -6.64 -20.01
N SER A 117 -8.72 -7.07 -19.63
CA SER A 117 -9.92 -6.24 -19.50
C SER A 117 -9.87 -5.46 -18.19
N ILE A 118 -9.37 -6.11 -17.15
CA ILE A 118 -9.21 -5.55 -15.82
C ILE A 118 -8.02 -4.58 -15.80
N VAL A 119 -6.91 -4.92 -16.46
CA VAL A 119 -5.76 -4.03 -16.64
C VAL A 119 -6.18 -2.78 -17.42
N ALA A 120 -6.93 -2.92 -18.52
CA ALA A 120 -7.43 -1.78 -19.28
C ALA A 120 -8.31 -0.84 -18.42
N LEU A 121 -9.20 -1.42 -17.60
CA LEU A 121 -10.02 -0.66 -16.65
C LEU A 121 -9.15 0.06 -15.61
N PHE A 122 -8.20 -0.66 -15.00
CA PHE A 122 -7.32 -0.14 -13.95
C PHE A 122 -6.40 0.97 -14.45
N ALA A 123 -5.78 0.79 -15.61
CA ALA A 123 -4.90 1.76 -16.26
C ALA A 123 -5.66 2.89 -16.96
N ARG A 124 -7.01 2.81 -17.02
CA ARG A 124 -7.88 3.69 -17.82
C ARG A 124 -7.38 3.83 -19.27
N SER A 125 -6.96 2.72 -19.86
CA SER A 125 -6.34 2.67 -21.19
C SER A 125 -7.07 1.71 -22.13
N SER A 126 -6.65 1.65 -23.39
CA SER A 126 -7.21 0.71 -24.36
C SER A 126 -6.80 -0.73 -24.01
N ARG A 127 -7.57 -1.72 -24.49
CA ARG A 127 -7.18 -3.14 -24.37
C ARG A 127 -5.84 -3.44 -25.03
N GLN A 128 -5.50 -2.74 -26.12
CA GLN A 128 -4.21 -2.90 -26.79
C GLN A 128 -3.05 -2.48 -25.87
N ASN A 129 -3.19 -1.32 -25.22
CA ASN A 129 -2.21 -0.85 -24.25
C ASN A 129 -2.10 -1.80 -23.04
N ALA A 130 -3.22 -2.33 -22.56
CA ALA A 130 -3.22 -3.35 -21.50
C ALA A 130 -2.44 -4.61 -21.89
N LEU A 131 -2.58 -5.08 -23.13
CA LEU A 131 -1.80 -6.21 -23.65
C LEU A 131 -0.31 -5.91 -23.67
N GLU A 132 0.09 -4.72 -24.11
CA GLU A 132 1.50 -4.29 -24.10
C GLU A 132 2.08 -4.27 -22.69
N LEU A 133 1.32 -3.80 -21.69
CA LEU A 133 1.75 -3.82 -20.28
C LEU A 133 1.94 -5.24 -19.75
N ILE A 134 1.03 -6.16 -20.10
CA ILE A 134 1.13 -7.57 -19.71
C ILE A 134 2.36 -8.21 -20.36
N MET A 135 2.55 -8.04 -21.68
CA MET A 135 3.69 -8.60 -22.42
C MET A 135 5.03 -7.99 -22.01
N ALA A 136 5.03 -6.74 -21.52
CA ALA A 136 6.21 -6.08 -20.97
C ALA A 136 6.52 -6.48 -19.51
N ASN A 137 5.86 -7.50 -18.96
CA ASN A 137 6.04 -8.00 -17.59
C ASN A 137 5.82 -6.89 -16.53
N LYS A 138 4.88 -5.98 -16.79
CA LYS A 138 4.55 -4.86 -15.89
C LYS A 138 3.33 -5.13 -15.02
N VAL A 139 2.65 -6.27 -15.20
CA VAL A 139 1.41 -6.62 -14.50
C VAL A 139 1.65 -7.80 -13.57
N PHE A 140 1.19 -7.66 -12.34
CA PHE A 140 1.22 -8.70 -11.31
C PHE A 140 -0.19 -8.92 -10.78
N LEU A 141 -0.55 -10.18 -10.59
CA LEU A 141 -1.79 -10.62 -9.96
C LEU A 141 -1.41 -11.41 -8.70
N ASN A 142 -1.92 -11.00 -7.54
CA ASN A 142 -1.58 -11.58 -6.23
C ASN A 142 -0.06 -11.73 -6.04
N TYR A 143 0.67 -10.65 -6.34
CA TYR A 143 2.13 -10.55 -6.22
C TYR A 143 2.94 -11.43 -7.20
N ILE A 144 2.28 -12.17 -8.08
CA ILE A 144 2.91 -13.03 -9.09
C ILE A 144 2.80 -12.36 -10.46
N GLU A 145 3.88 -12.37 -11.23
CA GLU A 145 3.90 -11.82 -12.59
C GLU A 145 2.87 -12.52 -13.48
N ALA A 146 1.98 -11.73 -14.08
CA ALA A 146 0.87 -12.25 -14.86
C ALA A 146 1.21 -12.18 -16.36
N LYS A 147 1.44 -13.33 -16.99
CA LYS A 147 1.91 -13.43 -18.38
C LYS A 147 0.82 -13.72 -19.41
N LYS A 148 -0.34 -14.21 -18.96
CA LYS A 148 -1.44 -14.66 -19.85
C LYS A 148 -2.58 -13.64 -19.82
N PRO A 149 -2.78 -12.84 -20.87
CA PRO A 149 -3.83 -11.82 -20.90
C PRO A 149 -5.26 -12.37 -20.75
N SER A 150 -5.46 -13.62 -21.17
CA SER A 150 -6.74 -14.33 -21.08
C SER A 150 -7.00 -15.02 -19.75
N SER A 151 -6.08 -14.93 -18.78
CA SER A 151 -6.31 -15.45 -17.44
C SER A 151 -7.53 -14.77 -16.80
N LEU A 152 -8.29 -15.54 -16.02
CA LEU A 152 -9.43 -15.02 -15.29
C LEU A 152 -8.96 -14.50 -13.93
N VAL A 153 -9.40 -13.28 -13.59
CA VAL A 153 -9.28 -12.74 -12.25
C VAL A 153 -10.50 -13.13 -11.42
N LYS A 154 -10.35 -13.10 -10.10
CA LYS A 154 -11.40 -13.35 -9.13
C LYS A 154 -11.70 -12.10 -8.31
N ASP A 155 -12.86 -12.11 -7.67
CA ASP A 155 -13.16 -11.15 -6.61
C ASP A 155 -12.12 -11.27 -5.49
N GLY A 156 -11.67 -10.12 -4.98
CA GLY A 156 -10.62 -10.04 -3.96
C GLY A 156 -9.18 -10.15 -4.48
N ASP A 157 -8.96 -10.44 -5.77
CA ASP A 157 -7.60 -10.47 -6.33
C ASP A 157 -6.94 -9.09 -6.26
N ILE A 158 -5.65 -9.09 -5.94
CA ILE A 158 -4.81 -7.89 -5.91
C ILE A 158 -4.13 -7.74 -7.27
N ILE A 159 -4.34 -6.60 -7.92
CA ILE A 159 -3.67 -6.24 -9.19
C ILE A 159 -2.65 -5.14 -8.97
N SER A 160 -1.43 -5.34 -9.46
CA SER A 160 -0.38 -4.32 -9.49
C SER A 160 0.08 -4.10 -10.92
N VAL A 161 0.10 -2.86 -11.37
CA VAL A 161 0.58 -2.47 -12.71
C VAL A 161 1.64 -1.40 -12.56
N ARG A 162 2.87 -1.69 -12.99
CA ARG A 162 4.00 -0.76 -12.88
C ARG A 162 3.69 0.56 -13.59
N GLY A 163 3.86 1.66 -12.86
CA GLY A 163 3.53 3.02 -13.33
C GLY A 163 2.08 3.44 -13.12
N PHE A 164 1.17 2.51 -12.79
CA PHE A 164 -0.25 2.79 -12.57
C PHE A 164 -0.69 2.53 -11.13
N GLY A 165 0.04 1.72 -10.38
CA GLY A 165 -0.18 1.47 -8.95
C GLY A 165 -0.67 0.06 -8.65
N LYS A 166 -1.22 -0.13 -7.45
CA LYS A 166 -1.76 -1.38 -6.92
C LYS A 166 -3.23 -1.17 -6.55
N GLY A 167 -4.07 -2.20 -6.64
CA GLY A 167 -5.45 -2.14 -6.18
C GLY A 167 -6.04 -3.52 -5.93
N ILE A 168 -7.13 -3.58 -5.18
CA ILE A 168 -7.92 -4.79 -4.98
C ILE A 168 -9.15 -4.77 -5.88
N ILE A 169 -9.42 -5.89 -6.56
CA ILE A 169 -10.52 -6.06 -7.49
C ILE A 169 -11.77 -6.49 -6.72
N ASN A 170 -12.87 -5.76 -6.93
CA ASN A 170 -14.20 -6.15 -6.49
C ASN A 170 -15.10 -6.38 -7.70
N VAL A 171 -15.61 -7.61 -7.82
CA VAL A 171 -16.53 -8.03 -8.86
C VAL A 171 -17.96 -7.89 -8.33
N GLY A 172 -18.73 -7.04 -9.00
CA GLY A 172 -20.15 -6.85 -8.71
C GLY A 172 -21.05 -7.65 -9.65
N ASP A 173 -22.33 -7.30 -9.62
CA ASP A 173 -23.36 -7.96 -10.42
C ASP A 173 -23.23 -7.70 -11.92
N TYR A 174 -24.10 -8.36 -12.68
CA TYR A 174 -24.25 -8.16 -14.11
C TYR A 174 -25.24 -7.02 -14.41
N SER A 175 -24.88 -6.17 -15.36
CA SER A 175 -25.81 -5.26 -16.02
C SER A 175 -26.88 -6.02 -16.82
N ARG A 176 -27.99 -5.34 -17.15
CA ARG A 176 -29.05 -5.89 -18.02
C ARG A 176 -28.58 -6.37 -19.39
N LYS A 177 -27.41 -5.90 -19.87
CA LYS A 177 -26.79 -6.29 -21.14
C LYS A 177 -25.70 -7.36 -20.96
N GLY A 178 -25.64 -8.02 -19.80
CA GLY A 178 -24.70 -9.12 -19.52
C GLY A 178 -23.25 -8.68 -19.26
N ARG A 179 -22.95 -7.38 -19.14
CA ARG A 179 -21.62 -6.89 -18.73
C ARG A 179 -21.47 -6.96 -17.22
N ILE A 180 -20.26 -7.23 -16.73
CA ILE A 180 -19.93 -7.37 -15.31
C ILE A 180 -19.52 -6.01 -14.75
N PHE A 181 -20.11 -5.57 -13.65
CA PHE A 181 -19.64 -4.40 -12.90
C PHE A 181 -18.37 -4.75 -12.14
N VAL A 182 -17.34 -3.89 -12.27
CA VAL A 182 -16.07 -4.07 -11.55
C VAL A 182 -15.69 -2.75 -10.89
N THR A 183 -15.32 -2.82 -9.63
CA THR A 183 -14.69 -1.73 -8.88
C THR A 183 -13.28 -2.17 -8.51
N ILE A 184 -12.28 -1.34 -8.79
CA ILE A 184 -10.91 -1.55 -8.34
C ILE A 184 -10.60 -0.46 -7.33
N ASN A 185 -10.41 -0.86 -6.07
CA ASN A 185 -10.01 0.04 -5.02
C ASN A 185 -8.48 0.18 -5.09
N LYS A 186 -8.02 1.24 -5.77
CA LYS A 186 -6.59 1.52 -5.95
C LYS A 186 -6.03 2.09 -4.64
N TYR A 187 -4.97 1.48 -4.12
CA TYR A 187 -4.25 1.99 -2.94
C TYR A 187 -3.61 3.35 -3.28
N VAL A 188 -3.77 4.33 -2.38
CA VAL A 188 -3.16 5.66 -2.44
C VAL A 188 -1.95 5.72 -1.52
#